data_AF-A0A958H8N3-F1
#
_entry.id   AF-A0A958H8N3-F1
#
_cell.length_a   1.000
_cell.length_b   1.000
_cell.length_c   1.000
_cell.angle_alpha   90.00
_cell.angle_beta   90.00
_cell.angle_gamma   90.00
#
_symmetry.space_group_name_H-M   'P 1'
#
loop_
_entity.id
_entity.type
_entity.pdbx_description
1 polymer ?
#
loop_
_entity_poly.entity_id
_entity_poly.type
_entity_poly.pdbx_seq_one_letter_code
_entity_poly.pdbx_strand_id
1 'polypeptide(L)' 'MPLSLTMRTVLLAVRVTGGKPINEMTIPEARRATQARIRRRRKPIPIASIADRTIPGPAGPIPIRLYTPEGPGPFPLV' A
#
# COMPACT_ATOMS: atom_id res chain seq x y z
N MET A 1 4.81 -0.26 28.42
CA MET A 1 5.91 0.12 27.50
C MET A 1 5.60 1.48 26.87
N PRO A 2 6.56 2.42 26.78
CA PRO A 2 6.32 3.72 26.16
C PRO A 2 6.25 3.63 24.63
N LEU A 3 5.53 4.55 23.99
CA LEU A 3 5.54 4.72 22.53
C LEU A 3 6.94 5.10 22.03
N SER A 4 7.35 4.53 20.90
CA SER A 4 8.62 4.89 20.22
C SER A 4 8.59 6.35 19.74
N LEU A 5 9.77 6.99 19.67
CA LEU A 5 9.88 8.38 19.23
C LEU A 5 9.32 8.59 17.81
N THR A 6 9.63 7.66 16.89
CA THR A 6 9.10 7.67 15.52
C THR A 6 7.58 7.60 15.48
N MET A 7 6.94 6.79 16.33
CA MET A 7 5.48 6.73 16.37
C MET A 7 4.89 8.02 16.94
N ARG A 8 5.51 8.61 17.98
CA ARG A 8 5.08 9.89 18.54
C ARG A 8 5.09 11.01 17.50
N THR A 9 6.15 11.11 16.69
CA THR A 9 6.24 12.15 15.65
C THR A 9 5.19 11.96 14.56
N VAL A 10 4.91 10.72 14.15
CA VAL A 10 3.83 10.43 13.20
C VAL A 10 2.47 10.85 13.76
N LEU A 11 2.17 10.48 15.01
CA LEU A 11 0.89 10.83 15.65
C LEU A 11 0.72 12.34 15.83
N LEU A 12 1.79 13.06 16.21
CA LEU A 12 1.78 14.52 16.28
C LEU A 12 1.51 15.15 14.91
N ALA A 13 2.17 14.67 13.85
CA ALA A 13 1.94 15.16 12.49
C ALA A 13 0.47 14.94 12.06
N VAL A 14 -0.10 13.75 12.34
CA VAL A 14 -1.51 13.46 12.05
C VAL A 14 -2.44 14.43 12.81
N ARG A 15 -2.15 14.70 14.08
CA ARG A 15 -2.96 15.61 14.91
C ARG A 15 -2.94 17.04 14.39
N VAL A 16 -1.79 17.53 13.90
CA VAL A 16 -1.65 18.87 13.32
C VAL A 16 -2.37 18.97 11.96
N THR A 17 -2.39 17.90 11.17
CA THR A 17 -2.98 17.91 9.82
C THR A 17 -4.52 17.93 9.82
N GLY A 18 -5.18 17.57 10.93
CA GLY A 18 -6.60 17.88 11.16
C GLY A 18 -7.62 17.34 10.14
N GLY A 19 -7.52 16.07 9.75
CA GLY A 19 -8.47 15.46 8.79
C GLY A 19 -9.75 14.92 9.44
N LYS A 20 -10.84 14.84 8.66
CA LYS A 20 -12.08 14.15 9.08
C LYS A 20 -11.79 12.67 9.43
N PRO A 21 -12.54 12.05 10.36
CA PRO A 21 -12.56 10.61 10.56
C PRO A 21 -12.95 9.86 9.27
N ILE A 22 -12.33 8.71 9.01
CA ILE A 22 -12.54 7.99 7.73
C ILE A 22 -13.97 7.46 7.56
N ASN A 23 -14.64 7.14 8.68
CA ASN A 23 -16.03 6.69 8.73
C ASN A 23 -17.05 7.81 8.47
N GLU A 24 -16.62 9.06 8.48
CA GLU A 24 -17.45 10.24 8.17
C GLU A 24 -17.21 10.75 6.74
N MET A 25 -16.31 10.12 6.00
CA MET A 25 -16.03 10.45 4.60
C MET A 25 -16.94 9.65 3.66
N THR A 26 -17.22 10.20 2.49
CA THR A 26 -17.75 9.40 1.39
C THR A 26 -16.70 8.36 0.94
N ILE A 27 -17.14 7.24 0.35
CA ILE A 27 -16.23 6.19 -0.14
C ILE A 27 -15.16 6.73 -1.11
N PRO A 28 -15.48 7.61 -2.09
CA PRO A 28 -14.46 8.18 -2.98
C PRO A 28 -13.44 9.06 -2.24
N GLU A 29 -13.89 9.85 -1.26
CA GLU A 29 -12.99 10.68 -0.45
C GLU A 29 -12.05 9.84 0.40
N ALA A 30 -12.57 8.80 1.07
CA ALA A 30 -11.77 7.89 1.87
C ALA A 30 -10.68 7.19 1.03
N ARG A 31 -11.01 6.73 -0.18
CA ARG A 31 -10.05 6.14 -1.12
C ARG A 31 -8.94 7.13 -1.48
N ARG A 32 -9.28 8.37 -1.85
CA ARG A 32 -8.30 9.42 -2.19
C ARG A 32 -7.41 9.79 -1.00
N ALA A 33 -8.00 9.99 0.18
CA ALA A 33 -7.27 10.32 1.41
C ALA A 33 -6.28 9.21 1.78
N THR A 34 -6.66 7.94 1.60
CA THR A 34 -5.79 6.79 1.86
C THR A 34 -4.64 6.72 0.87
N GLN A 35 -4.90 6.89 -0.43
CA GLN A 35 -3.87 6.92 -1.47
C GLN A 35 -2.86 8.05 -1.26
N ALA A 36 -3.31 9.22 -0.80
CA ALA A 36 -2.44 10.35 -0.49
C ALA A 36 -1.50 10.09 0.71
N ARG A 37 -1.91 9.23 1.66
CA ARG A 37 -1.09 8.85 2.84
C ARG A 37 -0.03 7.80 2.54
N ILE A 38 -0.18 7.01 1.47
CA ILE A 38 0.82 6.04 1.06
C ILE A 38 2.08 6.81 0.66
N ARG A 39 3.12 6.72 1.50
CA ARG A 39 4.43 7.31 1.21
C ARG A 39 4.96 6.70 -0.09
N ARG A 40 4.91 7.47 -1.18
CA ARG A 40 5.39 7.06 -2.51
C ARG A 40 6.92 6.90 -2.57
N ARG A 41 7.66 7.42 -1.59
CA ARG A 41 9.11 7.32 -1.55
C ARG A 41 9.53 6.09 -0.74
N ARG A 42 9.62 4.96 -1.42
CA ARG A 42 10.49 3.85 -1.03
C ARG A 42 11.66 3.85 -2.01
N LYS A 43 12.88 3.56 -1.54
CA LYS A 43 13.97 3.24 -2.46
C LYS A 43 13.48 2.11 -3.38
N PRO A 44 13.73 2.17 -4.70
CA PRO A 44 13.41 1.06 -5.58
C PRO A 44 13.98 -0.23 -4.99
N ILE A 45 13.14 -1.25 -4.85
CA ILE A 45 13.60 -2.58 -4.44
C ILE A 45 14.01 -3.27 -5.74
N PRO A 46 15.23 -3.85 -5.82
CA PRO A 46 15.67 -4.59 -7.00
C PRO A 46 14.70 -5.74 -7.25
N ILE A 47 14.16 -5.80 -8.47
CA ILE A 47 13.20 -6.81 -8.89
C ILE A 47 13.36 -7.06 -10.38
N ALA A 48 13.37 -8.32 -10.78
CA ALA A 48 13.64 -8.69 -12.16
C ALA A 48 12.49 -8.31 -13.10
N SER A 49 11.23 -8.50 -12.67
CA SER A 49 10.09 -8.06 -13.46
C SER A 49 8.84 -7.79 -12.62
N ILE A 50 7.98 -6.93 -13.17
CA ILE A 50 6.64 -6.63 -12.66
C ILE A 50 5.67 -6.77 -13.83
N ALA A 51 4.60 -7.55 -13.65
CA ALA A 51 3.62 -7.78 -14.70
C ALA A 51 2.19 -7.68 -14.16
N ASP A 52 1.40 -6.76 -14.72
CA ASP A 52 -0.04 -6.71 -14.50
C ASP A 52 -0.74 -7.76 -15.36
N ARG A 53 -1.59 -8.57 -14.74
CA ARG A 53 -2.36 -9.65 -15.37
C ARG A 53 -3.78 -9.68 -14.81
N THR A 54 -4.63 -10.50 -15.42
CA THR A 54 -5.99 -10.73 -14.96
C THR A 54 -6.27 -12.23 -14.98
N ILE A 55 -6.97 -12.72 -13.96
CA ILE A 55 -7.41 -14.11 -13.86
C ILE A 55 -8.94 -14.19 -13.79
N PRO A 56 -9.59 -15.27 -14.26
CA PRO A 56 -11.02 -15.44 -14.09
C PRO A 56 -11.38 -15.60 -12.61
N GLY A 57 -12.47 -14.96 -12.19
CA GLY A 57 -13.03 -15.06 -10.84
C GLY A 57 -14.56 -15.19 -10.88
N PRO A 58 -15.19 -15.56 -9.75
CA PRO A 58 -16.63 -15.85 -9.68
C PRO A 58 -17.53 -14.66 -9.97
N ALA A 59 -17.03 -13.43 -9.80
CA ALA A 59 -17.74 -12.18 -10.11
C ALA A 59 -17.11 -11.44 -11.31
N GLY A 60 -16.35 -12.13 -12.15
CA GLY A 60 -15.63 -11.57 -13.29
C GLY A 60 -14.11 -11.54 -13.09
N PRO A 61 -13.39 -10.92 -14.04
CA PRO A 61 -11.92 -10.94 -14.07
C PRO A 61 -11.30 -10.18 -12.88
N ILE A 62 -10.32 -10.78 -12.20
CA ILE A 62 -9.62 -10.21 -11.04
C ILE A 62 -8.23 -9.72 -11.48
N PRO A 63 -7.91 -8.42 -11.30
CA PRO A 63 -6.58 -7.90 -11.61
C PRO A 63 -5.57 -8.39 -10.56
N ILE A 64 -4.43 -8.91 -11.04
CA ILE A 64 -3.29 -9.33 -10.22
C ILE A 64 -2.01 -8.66 -10.73
N ARG A 65 -1.02 -8.50 -9.85
CA ARG A 65 0.31 -8.02 -10.20
C ARG A 65 1.35 -9.03 -9.75
N LEU A 66 2.10 -9.57 -10.69
CA LEU A 66 3.18 -10.51 -10.43
C LEU A 66 4.48 -9.74 -10.23
N TYR A 67 5.22 -10.14 -9.21
CA TYR A 67 6.51 -9.57 -8.84
C TYR A 67 7.53 -10.72 -8.85
N THR A 68 8.44 -10.72 -9.82
CA THR A 68 9.47 -11.78 -9.94
C THR A 68 10.80 -11.26 -9.40
N PRO A 69 11.36 -11.87 -8.35
CA PRO A 69 12.64 -11.45 -7.79
C PRO A 69 13.80 -11.73 -8.76
N GLU A 70 14.96 -11.12 -8.48
CA GLU A 70 16.21 -11.43 -9.19
C GLU A 70 16.77 -12.81 -8.75
N GLY A 71 17.59 -13.41 -9.63
CA GLY A 71 18.31 -14.65 -9.36
C GLY A 71 17.79 -15.87 -10.12
N PRO A 72 18.50 -17.01 -10.04
CA PRO A 72 18.04 -18.27 -10.60
C PRO A 72 16.91 -18.85 -9.72
N GLY A 73 15.82 -19.29 -10.36
CA GLY A 73 14.72 -20.00 -9.70
C GLY A 73 15.08 -21.46 -9.33
N PRO A 74 14.12 -22.24 -8.82
CA PRO A 74 12.69 -21.93 -8.66
C PRO A 74 12.39 -21.00 -7.47
N PHE A 75 11.35 -20.19 -7.59
CA PHE A 75 10.90 -19.29 -6.51
C PHE A 75 9.65 -19.83 -5.81
N PRO A 76 9.55 -19.69 -4.47
CA PRO A 76 8.30 -19.90 -3.77
C PRO A 76 7.27 -18.82 -4.14
N LEU A 77 5.99 -19.14 -4.01
CA LEU A 77 4.87 -18.21 -4.22
C LEU A 77 4.35 -17.68 -2.88
N VAL A 78 3.96 -16.41 -2.87
CA VAL A 78 3.34 -15.69 -1.74
C VAL A 78 2.00 -15.10 -2.17
#